data_AF-A0A0V8CZD2-F1
#
_entry.id   AF-A0A0V8CZD2-F1
#
_cell.length_a   1.000
_cell.length_b   1.000
_cell.length_c   1.000
_cell.angle_alpha   90.00
_cell.angle_beta   90.00
_cell.angle_gamma   90.00
#
_symmetry.space_group_name_H-M   'P 1'
#
loop_
_entity.id
_entity.type
_entity.pdbx_description
1 polymer ?
#
loop_
_entity_poly.entity_id
_entity_poly.type
_entity_poly.pdbx_seq_one_letter_code
_entity_poly.pdbx_strand_id
1 'polypeptide(L)'
;MKKVKLIGKFKVTSVTDEFAILEPVNGGTEDIQKEVQGSSIVELNTDGTSKAFDGFSVGDFFQFTGEYDFVRENEIFAKVNVENQMVSVPLHKVQEVEE
;
A
#
# COMPACT_ATOMS: atom_id res chain seq x y z
N MET A 1 -7.81 16.81 6.75
CA MET A 1 -7.06 15.58 7.12
C MET A 1 -5.84 15.53 6.25
N LYS A 2 -4.68 15.19 6.82
CA LYS A 2 -3.42 15.13 6.09
C LYS A 2 -3.47 14.03 5.02
N LYS A 3 -3.09 14.34 3.78
CA LYS A 3 -3.00 13.39 2.67
C LYS A 3 -1.58 12.85 2.54
N VAL A 4 -1.46 11.57 2.19
CA VAL A 4 -0.18 10.90 2.01
C VAL A 4 -0.17 10.00 0.77
N LYS A 5 1.01 9.81 0.19
CA LYS A 5 1.33 8.80 -0.81
C LYS A 5 2.13 7.67 -0.17
N LEU A 6 1.91 6.44 -0.65
CA LEU A 6 2.66 5.26 -0.23
C LEU A 6 3.69 4.92 -1.30
N ILE A 7 4.97 4.91 -0.92
CA ILE A 7 6.08 4.82 -1.86
C ILE A 7 6.58 3.38 -1.98
N GLY A 8 6.55 2.85 -3.20
CA GLY A 8 7.09 1.54 -3.56
C GLY A 8 6.04 0.43 -3.55
N LYS A 9 6.53 -0.81 -3.46
CA LYS A 9 5.71 -2.03 -3.44
C LYS A 9 5.71 -2.63 -2.04
N PHE A 10 4.59 -3.22 -1.70
CA PHE A 10 4.35 -3.77 -0.37
C PHE A 10 3.89 -5.21 -0.47
N LYS A 11 4.25 -6.01 0.53
CA LYS A 11 3.71 -7.34 0.75
C LYS A 11 2.88 -7.34 2.03
N VAL A 12 1.71 -7.96 2.00
CA VAL A 12 0.93 -8.20 3.22
C VAL A 12 1.62 -9.29 4.04
N THR A 13 2.03 -8.96 5.26
CA THR A 13 2.65 -9.91 6.19
C THR A 13 1.69 -10.39 7.27
N SER A 14 0.66 -9.60 7.58
CA SER A 14 -0.38 -9.97 8.54
C SER A 14 -1.67 -9.21 8.25
N VAL A 15 -2.81 -9.81 8.60
CA VAL A 15 -4.13 -9.18 8.58
C VAL A 15 -4.74 -9.32 9.97
N THR A 16 -5.14 -8.19 10.55
CA THR A 16 -5.82 -8.12 11.85
C THR A 16 -7.29 -7.74 11.63
N ASP A 17 -8.08 -7.73 12.72
CA ASP A 17 -9.46 -7.27 12.67
C ASP A 17 -9.60 -5.77 12.30
N GLU A 18 -8.54 -4.97 12.53
CA GLU A 18 -8.58 -3.51 12.28
C GLU A 18 -7.83 -3.07 11.02
N PHE A 19 -6.70 -3.72 10.69
CA PHE A 19 -5.84 -3.29 9.58
C PHE A 19 -4.96 -4.42 9.03
N ALA A 20 -4.51 -4.25 7.78
CA ALA A 20 -3.46 -5.08 7.17
C ALA A 20 -2.06 -4.51 7.46
N ILE A 21 -1.08 -5.35 7.74
CA ILE A 21 0.32 -4.97 7.91
C ILE A 21 1.06 -5.19 6.59
N LEU A 22 1.68 -4.13 6.11
CA LEU A 22 2.36 -4.06 4.84
C LEU A 22 3.85 -3.83 5.06
N GLU A 23 4.68 -4.71 4.51
CA GLU A 23 6.13 -4.56 4.53
C GLU A 23 6.67 -4.22 3.15
N PRO A 24 7.72 -3.39 3.06
CA PRO A 24 8.27 -2.98 1.79
C PRO A 24 9.03 -4.14 1.14
N VAL A 25 8.84 -4.33 -0.16
CA VAL A 25 9.57 -5.34 -0.92
C VAL A 25 10.89 -4.73 -1.40
N ASN A 26 12.01 -5.30 -0.95
CA ASN A 26 13.35 -4.88 -1.38
C ASN A 26 13.82 -5.73 -2.56
N GLY A 27 13.91 -5.13 -3.76
CA GLY A 27 14.47 -5.74 -4.96
C GLY A 27 13.57 -6.81 -5.63
N GLY A 28 13.69 -6.94 -6.96
CA GLY A 28 13.30 -8.15 -7.68
C GLY A 28 11.86 -8.29 -8.18
N THR A 29 11.07 -7.23 -8.25
CA THR A 29 9.90 -7.21 -9.15
C THR A 29 9.99 -5.94 -9.98
N GLU A 30 10.13 -6.06 -11.31
CA GLU A 30 10.19 -4.91 -12.23
C GLU A 30 9.08 -3.92 -11.90
N ASP A 31 9.40 -2.63 -11.77
CA ASP A 31 8.38 -1.58 -11.56
C ASP A 31 7.31 -1.72 -12.63
N ILE A 32 6.06 -1.94 -12.21
CA ILE A 32 4.98 -2.13 -13.16
C ILE A 32 4.65 -0.76 -13.74
N GLN A 33 5.17 -0.49 -14.94
CA GLN A 33 4.86 0.70 -15.73
C GLN A 33 3.52 0.59 -16.47
N LYS A 34 2.48 0.05 -15.82
CA LYS A 34 1.15 0.05 -16.42
C LYS A 34 0.20 0.82 -15.55
N GLU A 35 -0.16 2.01 -16.05
CA GLU A 35 -1.31 2.79 -15.61
C GLU A 35 -2.53 1.86 -15.54
N VAL A 36 -2.86 1.39 -14.33
CA VAL A 36 -4.10 0.65 -14.09
C VAL A 36 -5.20 1.70 -13.99
N GLN A 37 -5.92 1.90 -15.08
CA GLN A 37 -7.09 2.76 -15.09
C GLN A 37 -8.18 2.14 -14.19
N GLY A 38 -8.49 2.78 -13.07
CA GLY A 38 -9.73 2.55 -12.33
C GLY A 38 -9.60 2.43 -10.80
N SER A 39 -8.49 1.91 -10.28
CA SER A 39 -8.26 1.71 -8.84
C SER A 39 -6.93 2.34 -8.42
N SER A 40 -6.92 3.01 -7.27
CA SER A 40 -5.66 3.51 -6.70
C SER A 40 -4.84 2.41 -6.02
N ILE A 41 -5.46 1.25 -5.80
CA ILE A 41 -4.82 0.01 -5.30
C ILE A 41 -4.58 -0.91 -6.50
N VAL A 42 -3.32 -1.27 -6.72
CA VAL A 42 -2.92 -2.24 -7.73
C VAL A 42 -2.40 -3.49 -7.04
N GLU A 43 -3.12 -4.59 -7.15
CA GLU A 43 -2.68 -5.88 -6.64
C GLU A 43 -1.83 -6.61 -7.68
N LEU A 44 -0.77 -7.28 -7.24
CA LEU A 44 0.26 -7.89 -8.08
C LEU A 44 0.30 -9.40 -7.90
N ASN A 45 0.43 -10.11 -9.02
CA ASN A 45 0.84 -11.51 -9.05
C ASN A 45 2.33 -11.65 -8.68
N THR A 46 2.76 -12.88 -8.40
CA THR A 46 4.17 -13.18 -8.08
C THR A 46 5.15 -12.87 -9.23
N ASP A 47 4.66 -12.84 -10.46
CA ASP A 47 5.43 -12.46 -11.66
C ASP A 47 5.46 -10.94 -11.89
N GLY A 48 4.82 -10.15 -11.01
CA GLY A 48 4.72 -8.70 -11.14
C GLY A 48 3.71 -8.25 -12.19
N THR A 49 2.76 -9.08 -12.63
CA THR A 49 1.62 -8.59 -13.42
C THR A 49 0.49 -8.11 -12.51
N SER A 50 -0.31 -7.14 -12.95
CA SER A 50 -1.44 -6.67 -12.15
C SER A 50 -2.64 -7.63 -12.23
N LYS A 51 -3.38 -7.73 -11.13
CA LYS A 51 -4.69 -8.40 -11.05
C LYS A 51 -5.73 -7.47 -10.40
N ALA A 52 -7.00 -7.88 -10.46
CA ALA A 52 -8.08 -7.16 -9.80
C ALA A 52 -7.93 -7.26 -8.28
N PHE A 53 -8.13 -6.14 -7.58
CA PHE A 53 -8.11 -6.12 -6.12
C PHE A 53 -9.30 -6.90 -5.55
N ASP A 54 -9.02 -7.91 -4.73
CA ASP A 54 -10.04 -8.75 -4.08
C ASP A 54 -10.02 -8.69 -2.54
N GLY A 55 -9.11 -7.90 -1.97
CA GLY A 55 -8.93 -7.71 -0.53
C GLY A 55 -7.45 -7.81 -0.15
N PHE A 56 -7.14 -7.68 1.14
CA PHE A 56 -5.79 -7.93 1.63
C PHE A 56 -5.70 -9.35 2.18
N SER A 57 -4.85 -10.18 1.59
CA SER A 57 -4.50 -11.49 2.14
C SER A 57 -2.99 -11.62 2.36
N VAL A 58 -2.60 -12.40 3.38
CA VAL A 58 -1.18 -12.62 3.68
C VAL A 58 -0.47 -13.24 2.48
N GLY A 59 0.62 -12.63 2.04
CA GLY A 59 1.37 -13.06 0.87
C GLY A 59 1.15 -12.19 -0.37
N ASP A 60 0.06 -11.43 -0.43
CA ASP A 60 -0.28 -10.59 -1.57
C ASP A 60 0.64 -9.38 -1.68
N PHE A 61 0.79 -8.90 -2.92
CA PHE A 61 1.65 -7.79 -3.26
C PHE A 61 0.83 -6.62 -3.79
N PHE A 62 1.18 -5.41 -3.37
CA PHE A 62 0.45 -4.20 -3.72
C PHE A 62 1.38 -3.06 -4.11
N GLN A 63 0.91 -2.27 -5.07
CA GLN A 63 1.40 -0.94 -5.35
C GLN A 63 0.24 0.06 -5.24
N PHE A 64 0.50 1.19 -4.62
CA PHE A 64 -0.49 2.24 -4.42
C PHE A 64 -0.15 3.45 -5.27
N THR A 65 -1.14 4.01 -5.95
CA THR A 65 -0.94 5.10 -6.92
C THR A 65 -1.73 6.37 -6.56
N GLY A 66 -2.57 6.31 -5.53
CA GLY A 66 -3.41 7.41 -5.11
C GLY A 66 -2.86 8.22 -3.93
N GLU A 67 -3.74 9.09 -3.43
CA GLU A 67 -3.53 9.89 -2.23
C GLU A 67 -4.52 9.46 -1.17
N TYR A 68 -4.01 9.22 0.03
CA TYR A 68 -4.73 8.52 1.09
C TYR A 68 -4.80 9.33 2.36
N ASP A 69 -5.79 8.98 3.18
CA ASP A 69 -6.03 9.64 4.44
C ASP A 69 -5.07 9.11 5.51
N PHE A 70 -4.20 9.98 6.01
CA PHE A 70 -3.38 9.67 7.17
C PHE A 70 -4.26 9.62 8.42
N VAL A 71 -4.10 8.58 9.25
CA VAL A 71 -4.90 8.38 10.47
C VAL A 71 -4.09 8.65 11.73
N ARG A 72 -2.97 7.92 11.92
CA ARG A 72 -2.10 8.00 13.11
C ARG A 72 -0.76 7.32 12.83
N GLU A 73 0.26 7.60 13.62
CA GLU A 73 1.56 6.92 13.53
C GLU A 73 2.15 6.61 14.92
N ASN A 74 3.19 5.77 14.91
CA ASN A 74 4.15 5.62 16.00
C ASN A 74 5.57 5.79 15.43
N GLU A 75 6.60 5.46 16.21
CA GLU A 75 8.00 5.64 15.83
C GLU A 75 8.42 4.88 14.54
N ILE A 76 7.68 3.84 14.14
CA ILE A 76 8.08 2.92 13.06
C ILE A 76 7.05 2.86 11.94
N PHE A 77 5.76 2.96 12.27
CA PHE A 77 4.65 2.69 11.36
C PHE A 77 3.61 3.81 11.36
N ALA A 78 3.03 4.04 10.18
CA ALA A 78 1.84 4.86 9.99
C ALA A 78 0.63 3.99 9.69
N LYS A 79 -0.54 4.45 10.15
CA LYS A 79 -1.86 3.94 9.77
C LYS A 79 -2.46 4.88 8.73
N VAL A 80 -2.81 4.30 7.59
CA VAL A 80 -3.31 5.01 6.42
C VAL A 80 -4.63 4.35 5.99
N ASN A 81 -5.63 5.16 5.70
CA ASN A 81 -6.90 4.69 5.17
C ASN A 81 -6.86 4.79 3.63
N VAL A 82 -6.85 3.62 3.01
CA VAL A 82 -6.79 3.41 1.56
C VAL A 82 -8.14 2.87 1.12
N GLU A 83 -8.94 3.70 0.45
CA GLU A 83 -10.27 3.31 -0.08
C GLU A 83 -11.18 2.61 0.97
N ASN A 84 -11.26 3.17 2.19
CA ASN A 84 -12.01 2.64 3.34
C ASN A 84 -11.40 1.40 4.02
N GLN A 85 -10.16 1.02 3.67
CA GLN A 85 -9.43 -0.05 4.33
C GLN A 85 -8.20 0.52 5.06
N MET A 86 -7.99 0.11 6.30
CA MET A 86 -6.84 0.57 7.08
C MET A 86 -5.63 -0.32 6.83
N VAL A 87 -4.50 0.30 6.51
CA VAL A 87 -3.21 -0.37 6.35
C VAL A 87 -2.18 0.21 7.30
N SER A 88 -1.24 -0.63 7.73
CA SER A 88 -0.07 -0.28 8.53
C SER A 88 1.18 -0.40 7.67
N VAL A 89 1.83 0.73 7.41
CA VAL A 89 3.02 0.82 6.53
C VAL A 89 4.20 1.43 7.30
N PRO A 90 5.46 1.11 6.95
CA PRO A 90 6.61 1.76 7.56
C PRO A 90 6.61 3.27 7.27
N LEU A 91 6.93 4.07 8.28
CA LEU A 91 6.88 5.53 8.18
C LEU A 91 7.77 6.08 7.05
N HIS A 92 8.95 5.49 6.84
CA HIS A 92 9.88 5.88 5.77
C HIS A 92 9.37 5.59 4.35
N LYS A 93 8.21 4.95 4.20
CA LYS A 93 7.52 4.73 2.92
C LYS A 93 6.29 5.62 2.76
N VAL A 94 6.05 6.56 3.67
CA VAL A 94 4.95 7.52 3.62
C VAL A 94 5.52 8.87 3.19
N GLN A 95 4.92 9.47 2.16
CA GLN A 95 5.24 10.81 1.70
C GLN A 95 4.04 11.72 1.93
N GLU A 96 4.24 12.85 2.58
CA GLU A 96 3.21 13.88 2.72
C GLU A 96 2.94 14.55 1.38
N VAL A 97 1.67 14.83 1.09
CA VAL A 97 1.29 15.66 -0.05
C VAL A 97 1.18 17.10 0.47
N GLU A 98 2.05 17.99 -0.02
CA GLU A 98 1.95 19.43 0.24
C GLU A 98 0.68 19.98 -0.44
N GLU A 99 -0.10 20.80 0.27
CA GLU A 99 -1.30 21.47 -0.27
C GLU A 99 -0.98 22.50 -1.36
#